data_AF-A0A158AZW5-F1
#
_entry.id   AF-A0A158AZW5-F1
#
_cell.length_a   1.000
_cell.length_b   1.000
_cell.length_c   1.000
_cell.angle_alpha   90.00
_cell.angle_beta   90.00
_cell.angle_gamma   90.00
#
_symmetry.space_group_name_H-M   'P 1'
#
loop_
_entity.id
_entity.type
_entity.pdbx_description
1 polymer ?
#
loop_
_entity_poly.entity_id
_entity_poly.type
_entity_poly.pdbx_seq_one_letter_code
_entity_poly.pdbx_strand_id
1 'polypeptide(L)'
;MTNDVITQVDESNDIAPRTYAELMEFARMVAESGLAPKDYINEPEKCAVAMQWGNELGLKPMQSLQNIAVIGNRPSLWGDAVLALVTASPACEDVIEFYENEGTEDMTAVCIAKRYGKADKSARFSIDDARTAGLVGKDVWQKYPKRMLQMRARGFALRDQFPDVLRGLPIAELVREAVDMGRVEEIDPTTGELKTAAPPPPRTPGESVKSKLRKVTLASVMKAIDDAQTADALKAAGEIASKLTNEDEKAKARQHYQAKLAAAKSKGKPPQDEQTGKKPAQAESVVVTYAEVASAIEAAERRIDSEGIAAAADLIQHVADEQQRKELTGLYEAAMHRLGDRQGDDEQGATA
;
A
#
# COMPACT_ATOMS: atom_id res chain seq x y z
N MET A 1 -49.64 3.35 31.84
CA MET A 1 -48.42 3.18 32.65
C MET A 1 -47.46 4.26 32.19
N THR A 2 -47.26 5.25 33.03
CA THR A 2 -46.41 6.42 32.76
C THR A 2 -44.96 5.95 32.80
N ASN A 3 -44.23 6.09 31.70
CA ASN A 3 -42.80 5.84 31.67
C ASN A 3 -42.12 7.04 32.34
N ASP A 4 -41.91 6.96 33.65
CA ASP A 4 -40.97 7.83 34.34
C ASP A 4 -39.56 7.46 33.85
N VAL A 5 -39.06 8.25 32.91
CA VAL A 5 -37.64 8.23 32.55
C VAL A 5 -36.89 8.67 33.79
N ILE A 6 -36.23 7.71 34.44
CA ILE A 6 -35.27 7.98 35.51
C ILE A 6 -34.18 8.86 34.90
N THR A 7 -34.28 10.18 35.07
CA THR A 7 -33.15 11.07 34.92
C THR A 7 -32.22 10.79 36.10
N GLN A 8 -31.39 9.76 35.96
CA GLN A 8 -30.18 9.70 36.77
C GLN A 8 -29.33 10.88 36.33
N VAL A 9 -29.43 11.98 37.07
CA VAL A 9 -28.36 12.97 37.12
C VAL A 9 -27.15 12.18 37.58
N ASP A 10 -26.25 11.92 36.64
CA ASP A 10 -24.97 11.28 36.91
C ASP A 10 -24.18 12.25 37.79
N GLU A 11 -24.36 12.15 39.12
CA GLU A 11 -23.52 12.79 40.14
C GLU A 11 -22.14 12.12 40.19
N SER A 12 -21.56 11.84 39.02
CA SER A 12 -20.14 11.61 38.93
C SER A 12 -19.44 12.90 39.34
N ASN A 13 -18.57 12.82 40.34
CA ASN A 13 -17.65 13.92 40.66
C ASN A 13 -16.71 14.11 39.47
N ASP A 14 -17.17 14.86 38.47
CA ASP A 14 -16.42 15.16 37.27
C ASP A 14 -15.32 16.15 37.63
N ILE A 15 -14.08 15.66 37.70
CA ILE A 15 -12.86 16.45 37.95
C ILE A 15 -12.44 17.19 36.66
N ALA A 16 -13.35 17.33 35.69
CA ALA A 16 -13.08 18.07 34.47
C ALA A 16 -12.99 19.59 34.74
N PRO A 17 -12.07 20.31 34.05
CA PRO A 17 -12.00 21.77 34.14
C PRO A 17 -13.32 22.43 33.74
N ARG A 18 -13.76 23.43 34.53
CA ARG A 18 -15.02 24.16 34.30
C ARG A 18 -14.82 25.57 33.78
N THR A 19 -13.62 26.11 33.96
CA THR A 19 -13.24 27.45 33.46
C THR A 19 -12.07 27.35 32.49
N TYR A 20 -11.91 28.35 31.62
CA TYR A 20 -10.72 28.43 30.75
C TYR A 20 -9.41 28.51 31.53
N ALA A 21 -9.42 29.12 32.73
CA ALA A 21 -8.25 29.18 33.59
C ALA A 21 -7.84 27.79 34.09
N GLU A 22 -8.80 27.02 34.62
CA GLU A 22 -8.59 25.63 35.05
C GLU A 22 -8.17 24.74 33.87
N LEU A 23 -8.79 24.95 32.69
CA LEU A 23 -8.46 24.20 31.49
C LEU A 23 -7.00 24.43 31.08
N MET A 24 -6.55 25.69 31.09
CA MET A 24 -5.17 26.03 30.77
C MET A 24 -4.18 25.52 31.81
N GLU A 25 -4.53 25.52 33.09
CA GLU A 25 -3.70 24.92 34.14
C GLU A 25 -3.58 23.41 33.95
N PHE A 26 -4.70 22.73 33.70
CA PHE A 26 -4.70 21.31 33.39
C PHE A 26 -3.90 20.99 32.13
N ALA A 27 -4.05 21.80 31.08
CA ALA A 27 -3.32 21.64 29.84
C ALA A 27 -1.80 21.79 30.01
N ARG A 28 -1.33 22.73 30.85
CA ARG A 28 0.09 22.87 31.23
C ARG A 28 0.60 21.64 31.95
N MET A 29 -0.13 21.17 32.97
CA MET A 29 0.24 19.96 33.71
C MET A 29 0.39 18.77 32.76
N VAL A 30 -0.56 18.57 31.83
CA VAL A 30 -0.49 17.47 30.88
C VAL A 30 0.69 17.63 29.91
N ALA A 31 0.89 18.83 29.34
CA ALA A 31 1.97 19.11 28.39
C ALA A 31 3.37 18.89 28.99
N GLU A 32 3.54 19.13 30.29
CA GLU A 32 4.81 18.98 31.02
C GLU A 32 5.01 17.57 31.61
N SER A 33 3.93 16.82 31.83
CA SER A 33 3.97 15.50 32.49
C SER A 33 4.75 14.42 31.74
N GLY A 34 5.01 14.61 30.44
CA GLY A 34 5.53 13.58 29.54
C GLY A 34 4.51 12.49 29.15
N LEU A 35 3.26 12.59 29.63
CA LEU A 35 2.15 11.69 29.27
C LEU A 35 1.35 12.20 28.07
N ALA A 36 1.52 13.48 27.69
CA ALA A 36 0.89 14.04 26.51
C ALA A 36 1.38 13.31 25.24
N PRO A 37 0.51 13.08 24.25
CA PRO A 37 0.96 12.64 22.94
C PRO A 37 1.99 13.60 22.36
N LYS A 38 2.87 13.08 21.50
CA LYS A 38 4.06 13.81 21.01
C LYS A 38 3.78 15.22 20.50
N ASP A 39 2.66 15.42 19.80
CA ASP A 39 2.29 16.71 19.19
C ASP A 39 1.81 17.77 20.21
N TYR A 40 1.64 17.37 21.47
CA TYR A 40 1.14 18.18 22.58
C TYR A 40 2.19 18.44 23.69
N ILE A 41 3.37 17.81 23.60
CA ILE A 41 4.44 17.99 24.59
C ILE A 41 4.93 19.44 24.53
N ASN A 42 5.00 20.10 25.70
CA ASN A 42 5.34 21.52 25.83
C ASN A 42 4.44 22.48 25.03
N GLU A 43 3.21 22.06 24.69
CA GLU A 43 2.27 22.82 23.85
C GLU A 43 0.90 22.92 24.54
N PRO A 44 0.80 23.63 25.68
CA PRO A 44 -0.41 23.66 26.50
C PRO A 44 -1.61 24.29 25.78
N GLU A 45 -1.42 25.24 24.88
CA GLU A 45 -2.50 25.83 24.09
C GLU A 45 -3.12 24.80 23.13
N LYS A 46 -2.29 23.95 22.50
CA LYS A 46 -2.79 22.86 21.65
C LYS A 46 -3.56 21.83 22.46
N CYS A 47 -3.09 21.51 23.67
CA CYS A 47 -3.82 20.67 24.61
C CYS A 47 -5.21 21.23 24.92
N ALA A 48 -5.29 22.51 25.32
CA ALA A 48 -6.55 23.14 25.68
C ALA A 48 -7.53 23.18 24.51
N VAL A 49 -7.06 23.51 23.29
CA VAL A 49 -7.88 23.51 22.08
C VAL A 49 -8.38 22.11 21.75
N ALA A 50 -7.53 21.07 21.85
CA ALA A 50 -7.94 19.69 21.60
C ALA A 50 -8.97 19.20 22.63
N MET A 51 -8.80 19.55 23.91
CA MET A 51 -9.79 19.27 24.96
C MET A 51 -11.12 19.98 24.70
N GLN A 52 -11.08 21.23 24.24
CA GLN A 52 -12.30 21.96 23.90
C GLN A 52 -13.05 21.31 22.74
N TRP A 53 -12.34 20.91 21.68
CA TRP A 53 -12.94 20.12 20.59
C TRP A 53 -13.52 18.81 21.08
N GLY A 54 -12.80 18.10 21.96
CA GLY A 54 -13.31 16.87 22.52
C GLY A 54 -14.55 17.07 23.38
N ASN A 55 -14.63 18.15 24.16
CA ASN A 55 -15.83 18.49 24.92
C ASN A 55 -17.05 18.72 24.00
N GLU A 56 -16.87 19.33 22.82
CA GLU A 56 -17.95 19.47 21.82
C GLU A 56 -18.40 18.14 21.21
N LEU A 57 -17.52 17.14 21.20
CA LEU A 57 -17.83 15.76 20.80
C LEU A 57 -18.35 14.90 21.94
N GLY A 58 -18.42 15.44 23.18
CA GLY A 58 -18.79 14.68 24.38
C GLY A 58 -17.67 13.83 24.97
N LEU A 59 -16.41 14.07 24.59
CA LEU A 59 -15.22 13.42 25.14
C LEU A 59 -14.73 14.15 26.39
N LYS A 60 -14.22 13.38 27.36
CA LYS A 60 -13.53 13.93 28.53
C LYS A 60 -12.14 14.47 28.17
N PRO A 61 -11.52 15.36 28.97
CA PRO A 61 -10.26 16.01 28.61
C PRO A 61 -9.13 15.05 28.20
N MET A 62 -8.87 14.01 29.00
CA MET A 62 -7.83 13.03 28.69
C MET A 62 -8.15 12.17 27.46
N GLN A 63 -9.43 11.81 27.29
CA GLN A 63 -9.90 11.08 26.12
C GLN A 63 -9.78 11.92 24.85
N SER A 64 -9.96 13.24 24.96
CA SER A 64 -9.83 14.20 23.87
C SER A 64 -8.41 14.23 23.33
N LEU A 65 -7.42 14.36 24.21
CA LEU A 65 -6.01 14.37 23.82
C LEU A 65 -5.55 13.07 23.14
N GLN A 66 -6.08 11.92 23.56
CA GLN A 66 -5.76 10.64 22.94
C GLN A 66 -6.38 10.48 21.55
N ASN A 67 -7.60 10.98 21.37
CA ASN A 67 -8.42 10.71 20.19
C ASN A 67 -8.36 11.81 19.10
N ILE A 68 -7.92 13.01 19.46
CA ILE A 68 -7.73 14.13 18.52
C ILE A 68 -6.25 14.30 18.27
N ALA A 69 -5.85 14.21 17.00
CA ALA A 69 -4.51 14.52 16.52
C ALA A 69 -4.49 15.93 15.90
N VAL A 70 -3.43 16.69 16.15
CA VAL A 70 -3.17 17.95 15.44
C VAL A 70 -2.19 17.68 14.32
N ILE A 71 -2.64 17.76 13.08
CA ILE A 71 -1.81 17.49 11.90
C ILE A 71 -1.79 18.74 11.03
N GLY A 72 -0.61 19.35 10.86
CA GLY A 72 -0.47 20.60 10.10
C GLY A 72 -1.41 21.70 10.62
N ASN A 73 -1.46 21.85 11.95
CA ASN A 73 -2.35 22.78 12.68
C ASN A 73 -3.85 22.60 12.41
N ARG A 74 -4.25 21.40 11.97
CA ARG A 74 -5.66 21.01 11.83
C ARG A 74 -6.02 19.91 12.83
N PRO A 75 -7.00 20.12 13.72
CA PRO A 75 -7.51 19.07 14.58
C PRO A 75 -8.20 18.00 13.72
N SER A 76 -7.90 16.73 14.00
CA SER A 76 -8.39 15.58 13.24
C SER A 76 -8.66 14.41 14.18
N LEU A 77 -9.68 13.62 13.92
CA LEU A 77 -10.03 12.44 14.72
C LEU A 77 -9.33 11.19 14.21
N TRP A 78 -8.81 10.38 15.12
CA TRP A 78 -8.34 9.04 14.78
C TRP A 78 -9.49 8.14 14.33
N GLY A 79 -9.26 7.28 13.33
CA GLY A 79 -10.31 6.46 12.73
C GLY A 79 -11.05 5.52 13.70
N ASP A 80 -10.40 5.11 14.78
CA ASP A 80 -11.04 4.31 15.84
C ASP A 80 -11.92 5.17 16.76
N ALA A 81 -11.54 6.42 17.02
CA ALA A 81 -12.36 7.36 17.77
C ALA A 81 -13.65 7.73 17.00
N VAL A 82 -13.54 7.86 15.67
CA VAL A 82 -14.69 8.09 14.79
C VAL A 82 -15.72 6.98 14.92
N LEU A 83 -15.27 5.71 14.87
CA LEU A 83 -16.15 4.56 15.03
C LEU A 83 -16.83 4.59 16.40
N ALA A 84 -16.06 4.81 17.48
CA ALA A 84 -16.59 4.85 18.84
C ALA A 84 -17.63 5.98 19.05
N LEU A 85 -17.38 7.17 18.51
CA LEU A 85 -18.31 8.29 18.58
C LEU A 85 -19.61 8.00 17.82
N VAL A 86 -19.50 7.41 16.62
CA VAL A 86 -20.67 7.06 15.83
C VAL A 86 -21.48 5.97 16.49
N THR A 87 -20.85 4.87 16.93
CA THR A 87 -21.57 3.74 17.53
C THR A 87 -22.20 4.10 18.88
N ALA A 88 -21.61 5.04 19.62
CA ALA A 88 -22.21 5.59 20.84
C ALA A 88 -23.37 6.57 20.56
N SER A 89 -23.51 7.07 19.33
CA SER A 89 -24.57 7.99 18.97
C SER A 89 -25.92 7.28 18.93
N PRO A 90 -26.98 7.84 19.54
CA PRO A 90 -28.33 7.28 19.45
C PRO A 90 -28.90 7.32 18.02
N ALA A 91 -28.27 8.06 17.11
CA ALA A 91 -28.64 8.06 15.70
C ALA A 91 -28.14 6.82 14.94
N CYS A 92 -27.10 6.14 15.45
CA CYS A 92 -26.50 4.99 14.79
C CYS A 92 -27.35 3.74 15.00
N GLU A 93 -27.71 3.09 13.89
CA GLU A 93 -28.35 1.79 13.92
C GLU A 93 -27.29 0.69 13.95
N ASP A 94 -26.32 0.75 13.03
CA ASP A 94 -25.25 -0.23 12.91
C ASP A 94 -24.09 0.31 12.06
N VAL A 95 -22.90 -0.27 12.23
CA VAL A 95 -21.75 -0.07 11.35
C VAL A 95 -21.18 -1.43 10.98
N ILE A 96 -21.35 -1.81 9.72
CA ILE A 96 -20.95 -3.12 9.23
C ILE A 96 -19.67 -2.97 8.42
N GLU A 97 -18.64 -3.73 8.76
CA GLU A 97 -17.36 -3.76 8.04
C GLU A 97 -17.04 -5.18 7.59
N PHE A 98 -16.68 -5.35 6.33
CA PHE A 98 -16.23 -6.62 5.77
C PHE A 98 -15.27 -6.41 4.60
N TYR A 99 -14.68 -7.50 4.13
CA TYR A 99 -13.77 -7.49 2.99
C TYR A 99 -14.36 -8.34 1.88
N GLU A 100 -14.27 -7.82 0.67
CA GLU A 100 -14.51 -8.57 -0.56
C GLU A 100 -13.16 -9.01 -1.12
N ASN A 101 -13.13 -10.20 -1.73
CA ASN A 101 -11.92 -10.80 -2.29
C ASN A 101 -10.74 -10.85 -1.31
N GLU A 102 -11.03 -11.15 -0.04
CA GLU A 102 -10.01 -11.20 1.00
C GLU A 102 -8.91 -12.21 0.66
N GLY A 103 -7.65 -11.80 0.79
CA GLY A 103 -6.48 -12.64 0.50
C GLY A 103 -6.07 -12.68 -0.97
N THR A 104 -6.75 -11.94 -1.84
CA THR A 104 -6.39 -11.79 -3.26
C THR A 104 -5.71 -10.44 -3.53
N GLU A 105 -5.20 -10.27 -4.75
CA GLU A 105 -4.66 -8.98 -5.22
C GLU A 105 -5.74 -7.92 -5.47
N ASP A 106 -7.04 -8.28 -5.44
CA ASP A 106 -8.17 -7.37 -5.68
C ASP A 106 -8.98 -7.09 -4.41
N MET A 107 -8.33 -7.22 -3.25
CA MET A 107 -8.98 -7.04 -1.95
C MET A 107 -9.59 -5.64 -1.82
N THR A 108 -10.85 -5.61 -1.41
CA THR A 108 -11.62 -4.38 -1.20
C THR A 108 -12.22 -4.38 0.19
N ALA A 109 -11.99 -3.30 0.95
CA ALA A 109 -12.67 -3.09 2.20
C ALA A 109 -14.00 -2.37 1.97
N VAL A 110 -15.05 -2.81 2.64
CA VAL A 110 -16.39 -2.24 2.57
C VAL A 110 -16.83 -1.83 3.97
N CYS A 111 -17.38 -0.62 4.09
CA CYS A 111 -18.06 -0.15 5.28
C CYS A 111 -19.48 0.29 4.91
N ILE A 112 -20.47 -0.16 5.68
CA ILE A 112 -21.86 0.26 5.57
C ILE A 112 -22.26 0.91 6.89
N ALA A 113 -22.61 2.19 6.81
CA ALA A 113 -23.04 3.01 7.92
C ALA A 113 -24.57 3.14 7.89
N LYS A 114 -25.24 2.59 8.91
CA LYS A 114 -26.69 2.62 9.05
C LYS A 114 -27.11 3.63 10.10
N ARG A 115 -28.05 4.49 9.73
CA ARG A 115 -28.53 5.57 10.59
C ARG A 115 -30.05 5.58 10.58
N TYR A 116 -30.65 5.61 11.77
CA TYR A 116 -32.10 5.66 11.88
C TYR A 116 -32.69 6.82 11.08
N GLY A 117 -33.70 6.52 10.29
CA GLY A 117 -34.41 7.51 9.46
C GLY A 117 -33.64 8.00 8.23
N LYS A 118 -32.49 7.39 7.88
CA LYS A 118 -31.78 7.65 6.62
C LYS A 118 -31.52 6.35 5.87
N ALA A 119 -31.34 6.45 4.56
CA ALA A 119 -30.84 5.32 3.78
C ALA A 119 -29.39 5.00 4.17
N ASP A 120 -29.04 3.72 4.06
CA ASP A 120 -27.69 3.22 4.34
C ASP A 120 -26.66 3.89 3.43
N LYS A 121 -25.50 4.22 4.01
CA LYS A 121 -24.37 4.75 3.25
C LYS A 121 -23.25 3.73 3.22
N SER A 122 -22.90 3.28 2.03
CA SER A 122 -21.76 2.39 1.81
C SER A 122 -20.57 3.14 1.23
N ALA A 123 -19.37 2.78 1.68
CA ALA A 123 -18.13 3.15 1.04
C ALA A 123 -17.25 1.91 0.86
N ARG A 124 -16.52 1.89 -0.26
CA ARG A 124 -15.61 0.82 -0.66
C ARG A 124 -14.24 1.43 -0.93
N PHE A 125 -13.19 0.71 -0.60
CA PHE A 125 -11.83 1.12 -0.94
C PHE A 125 -10.97 -0.11 -1.24
N SER A 126 -10.54 -0.21 -2.48
CA SER A 126 -9.74 -1.31 -3.03
C SER A 126 -8.24 -1.02 -2.96
N ILE A 127 -7.43 -2.05 -3.16
CA ILE A 127 -5.98 -1.85 -3.32
C ILE A 127 -5.63 -1.10 -4.60
N ASP A 128 -6.48 -1.16 -5.64
CA ASP A 128 -6.32 -0.39 -6.87
C ASP A 128 -6.59 1.10 -6.64
N ASP A 129 -7.60 1.43 -5.83
CA ASP A 129 -7.81 2.80 -5.36
C ASP A 129 -6.57 3.29 -4.59
N ALA A 130 -6.01 2.45 -3.72
CA ALA A 130 -4.80 2.76 -2.97
C ALA A 130 -3.58 2.97 -3.88
N ARG A 131 -3.47 2.21 -4.97
CA ARG A 131 -2.39 2.34 -5.97
C ARG A 131 -2.54 3.64 -6.74
N THR A 132 -3.75 3.94 -7.19
CA THR A 132 -4.11 5.18 -7.88
C THR A 132 -3.84 6.41 -7.00
N ALA A 133 -4.14 6.30 -5.70
CA ALA A 133 -3.87 7.34 -4.71
C ALA A 133 -2.40 7.41 -4.24
N GLY A 134 -1.50 6.57 -4.77
CA GLY A 134 -0.08 6.56 -4.42
C GLY A 134 0.23 6.11 -2.98
N LEU A 135 -0.69 5.39 -2.34
CA LEU A 135 -0.61 5.03 -0.92
C LEU A 135 0.18 3.74 -0.68
N VAL A 136 0.12 2.78 -1.62
CA VAL A 136 0.79 1.46 -1.50
C VAL A 136 2.31 1.54 -1.32
N GLY A 137 2.94 2.65 -1.73
CA GLY A 137 4.37 2.89 -1.55
C GLY A 137 4.76 3.31 -0.13
N LYS A 138 3.81 3.64 0.74
CA LYS A 138 4.05 4.13 2.12
C LYS A 138 4.31 2.95 3.06
N ASP A 139 5.24 3.12 4.01
CA ASP A 139 5.69 2.05 4.93
C ASP A 139 4.54 1.39 5.71
N VAL A 140 3.61 2.19 6.21
CA VAL A 140 2.44 1.69 6.96
C VAL A 140 1.51 0.86 6.07
N TRP A 141 1.36 1.24 4.80
CA TRP A 141 0.53 0.54 3.83
C TRP A 141 1.13 -0.81 3.41
N GLN A 142 2.46 -0.90 3.37
CA GLN A 142 3.16 -2.17 3.11
C GLN A 142 3.05 -3.13 4.30
N LYS A 143 3.10 -2.60 5.53
CA LYS A 143 3.04 -3.42 6.76
C LYS A 143 1.61 -3.84 7.11
N TYR A 144 0.63 -2.99 6.87
CA TYR A 144 -0.75 -3.16 7.34
C TYR A 144 -1.80 -2.87 6.27
N PRO A 145 -1.71 -3.44 5.05
CA PRO A 145 -2.57 -3.08 3.92
C PRO A 145 -4.06 -3.26 4.23
N LYS A 146 -4.43 -4.40 4.83
CA LYS A 146 -5.82 -4.73 5.19
C LYS A 146 -6.44 -3.68 6.11
N ARG A 147 -5.71 -3.29 7.16
CA ARG A 147 -6.16 -2.28 8.13
C ARG A 147 -6.28 -0.88 7.49
N MET A 148 -5.36 -0.54 6.59
CA MET A 148 -5.40 0.75 5.89
C MET A 148 -6.61 0.85 4.95
N LEU A 149 -6.93 -0.22 4.20
CA LEU A 149 -8.14 -0.26 3.37
C LEU A 149 -9.42 -0.09 4.22
N GLN A 150 -9.52 -0.83 5.33
CA GLN A 150 -10.65 -0.71 6.26
C GLN A 150 -10.82 0.71 6.79
N MET A 151 -9.74 1.33 7.25
CA MET A 151 -9.77 2.70 7.77
C MET A 151 -10.21 3.70 6.69
N ARG A 152 -9.84 3.48 5.42
CA ARG A 152 -10.30 4.29 4.29
C ARG A 152 -11.80 4.14 4.05
N ALA A 153 -12.28 2.91 3.88
CA ALA A 153 -13.70 2.65 3.66
C ALA A 153 -14.56 3.20 4.81
N ARG A 154 -14.17 2.90 6.06
CA ARG A 154 -14.80 3.43 7.28
C ARG A 154 -14.87 4.95 7.26
N GLY A 155 -13.73 5.59 7.00
CA GLY A 155 -13.62 7.03 7.10
C GLY A 155 -14.51 7.79 6.11
N PHE A 156 -14.79 7.21 4.95
CA PHE A 156 -15.72 7.77 3.97
C PHE A 156 -17.18 7.54 4.39
N ALA A 157 -17.55 6.30 4.72
CA ALA A 157 -18.94 5.97 5.09
C ALA A 157 -19.40 6.76 6.34
N LEU A 158 -18.57 6.79 7.39
CA LEU A 158 -18.94 7.44 8.65
C LEU A 158 -19.02 8.96 8.54
N ARG A 159 -18.11 9.59 7.78
CA ARG A 159 -18.14 11.05 7.59
C ARG A 159 -19.38 11.50 6.83
N ASP A 160 -19.76 10.77 5.79
CA ASP A 160 -20.91 11.12 4.98
C ASP A 160 -22.23 10.88 5.73
N GLN A 161 -22.30 9.84 6.55
CA GLN A 161 -23.55 9.45 7.23
C GLN A 161 -23.79 10.17 8.56
N PHE A 162 -22.71 10.51 9.28
CA PHE A 162 -22.75 11.13 10.60
C PHE A 162 -21.94 12.44 10.69
N PRO A 163 -22.11 13.39 9.74
CA PRO A 163 -21.36 14.65 9.77
C PRO A 163 -21.68 15.50 11.01
N ASP A 164 -22.90 15.39 11.54
CA ASP A 164 -23.36 16.05 12.76
C ASP A 164 -22.73 15.49 14.04
N VAL A 165 -22.46 14.18 14.09
CA VAL A 165 -21.76 13.53 15.21
C VAL A 165 -20.29 13.91 15.21
N LEU A 166 -19.66 13.92 14.03
CA LEU A 166 -18.22 14.19 13.88
C LEU A 166 -17.88 15.69 13.82
N ARG A 167 -18.88 16.57 13.80
CA ARG A 167 -18.72 18.04 13.83
C ARG A 167 -17.80 18.59 12.74
N GLY A 168 -17.77 17.93 11.58
CA GLY A 168 -16.91 18.32 10.45
C GLY A 168 -15.41 18.09 10.66
N LEU A 169 -14.99 17.44 11.74
CA LEU A 169 -13.58 17.13 11.95
C LEU A 169 -13.10 16.08 10.92
N PRO A 170 -11.95 16.32 10.27
CA PRO A 170 -11.39 15.37 9.33
C PRO A 170 -10.81 14.15 10.07
N ILE A 171 -10.56 13.08 9.32
CA ILE A 171 -9.97 11.86 9.88
C ILE A 171 -8.45 11.92 9.73
N ALA A 172 -7.75 11.69 10.83
CA ALA A 172 -6.33 11.90 11.00
C ALA A 172 -5.49 11.14 9.95
N GLU A 173 -5.84 9.89 9.68
CA GLU A 173 -5.17 9.05 8.68
C GLU A 173 -5.28 9.65 7.28
N LEU A 174 -6.47 10.14 6.91
CA LEU A 174 -6.70 10.77 5.61
C LEU A 174 -5.94 12.09 5.48
N VAL A 175 -5.92 12.89 6.56
CA VAL A 175 -5.18 14.16 6.58
C VAL A 175 -3.69 13.90 6.49
N ARG A 176 -3.12 12.96 7.27
CA ARG A 176 -1.69 12.60 7.20
C ARG A 176 -1.28 12.14 5.82
N GLU A 177 -2.15 11.40 5.15
CA GLU A 177 -1.87 10.88 3.82
C GLU A 177 -2.06 11.93 2.72
N ALA A 178 -2.99 12.88 2.91
CA ALA A 178 -3.21 14.03 2.04
C ALA A 178 -2.22 15.19 2.27
N VAL A 179 -1.57 15.27 3.43
CA VAL A 179 -0.53 16.28 3.71
C VAL A 179 0.72 16.07 2.83
N ASP A 180 0.87 14.88 2.22
CA ASP A 180 1.84 14.61 1.14
C ASP A 180 1.38 15.18 -0.23
N MET A 181 0.11 15.59 -0.38
CA MET A 181 -0.51 16.10 -1.61
C MET A 181 -0.74 17.62 -1.60
N GLY A 182 -0.20 18.35 -0.62
CA GLY A 182 -0.34 19.80 -0.55
C GLY A 182 -0.43 20.28 0.89
N ARG A 183 0.72 20.72 1.40
CA ARG A 183 0.82 21.50 2.63
C ARG A 183 -0.13 22.69 2.49
N VAL A 184 -1.05 22.87 3.43
CA VAL A 184 -1.68 24.19 3.58
C VAL A 184 -0.55 25.10 4.02
N GLU A 185 -0.18 25.99 3.10
CA GLU A 185 0.82 27.01 3.30
C GLU A 185 0.39 27.86 4.49
N GLU A 186 1.13 27.75 5.58
CA GLU A 186 0.83 28.47 6.81
C GLU A 186 1.22 29.92 6.58
N ILE A 187 0.27 30.84 6.59
CA ILE A 187 0.53 32.27 6.37
C ILE A 187 0.75 32.92 7.74
N ASP A 188 1.80 33.72 7.88
CA ASP A 188 2.00 34.54 9.05
C ASP A 188 0.90 35.61 9.10
N PRO A 189 0.06 35.63 10.15
CA PRO A 189 -1.07 36.55 10.23
C PRO A 189 -0.64 38.03 10.41
N THR A 190 0.64 38.27 10.74
CA THR A 190 1.18 39.62 10.94
C THR A 190 1.82 40.16 9.67
N THR A 191 2.52 39.32 8.91
CA THR A 191 3.24 39.75 7.69
C THR A 191 2.51 39.38 6.39
N GLY A 192 1.53 38.48 6.43
CA GLY A 192 0.86 37.95 5.24
C GLY A 192 1.76 37.05 4.40
N GLU A 193 2.96 36.73 4.89
CA GLU A 193 3.94 35.91 4.18
C GLU A 193 3.79 34.44 4.58
N LEU A 194 4.13 33.55 3.66
CA LEU A 194 4.34 32.14 3.94
C LEU A 194 5.31 31.94 5.11
N LYS A 195 4.85 31.30 6.19
CA LYS A 195 5.72 30.70 7.21
C LYS A 195 6.46 29.54 6.60
N THR A 196 7.60 29.84 6.00
CA THR A 196 8.65 28.87 5.74
C THR A 196 9.16 28.40 7.09
N ALA A 197 8.60 27.30 7.59
CA ALA A 197 9.23 26.55 8.67
C ALA A 197 10.70 26.34 8.28
N ALA A 198 11.62 26.79 9.14
CA ALA A 198 13.04 26.53 8.95
C ALA A 198 13.19 25.04 8.62
N PRO A 199 13.93 24.69 7.55
CA PRO A 199 14.14 23.29 7.23
C PRO A 199 14.63 22.61 8.51
N PRO A 200 14.12 21.39 8.83
CA PRO A 200 14.65 20.64 9.96
C PRO A 200 16.18 20.65 9.85
N PRO A 201 16.92 20.77 10.97
CA PRO A 201 18.38 20.79 10.94
C PRO A 201 18.81 19.67 10.00
N PRO A 202 19.72 19.94 9.04
CA PRO A 202 20.04 18.98 8.00
C PRO A 202 20.36 17.67 8.71
N ARG A 203 19.45 16.69 8.56
CA ARG A 203 19.77 15.31 8.91
C ARG A 203 21.02 15.05 8.10
N THR A 204 22.14 14.84 8.78
CA THR A 204 23.45 14.67 8.17
C THR A 204 23.29 13.84 6.90
N PRO A 205 23.51 14.43 5.71
CA PRO A 205 23.39 13.70 4.45
C PRO A 205 24.56 12.74 4.35
N GLY A 206 24.45 11.61 5.04
CA GLY A 206 25.49 10.60 5.15
C GLY A 206 24.95 9.18 5.27
N GLU A 207 23.74 8.97 5.78
CA GLU A 207 23.30 7.60 6.10
C GLU A 207 21.93 7.15 5.57
N SER A 208 21.07 8.01 4.99
CA SER A 208 19.70 7.55 4.61
C SER A 208 19.25 7.78 3.17
N VAL A 209 20.12 8.13 2.22
CA VAL A 209 19.70 8.29 0.79
C VAL A 209 20.52 7.47 -0.21
N LYS A 210 21.53 6.70 0.24
CA LYS A 210 22.22 5.69 -0.60
C LYS A 210 21.74 4.24 -0.40
N SER A 211 20.46 4.01 -0.11
CA SER A 211 19.93 2.63 -0.04
C SER A 211 18.56 2.39 -0.69
N LYS A 212 18.17 3.20 -1.68
CA LYS A 212 17.06 2.88 -2.59
C LYS A 212 17.51 2.52 -4.02
N LEU A 213 18.74 2.02 -4.15
CA LEU A 213 19.02 0.93 -5.09
C LEU A 213 19.06 -0.31 -4.21
N ARG A 214 18.39 -1.41 -4.60
CA ARG A 214 18.59 -2.74 -4.00
C ARG A 214 20.10 -2.91 -3.83
N LYS A 215 20.64 -2.78 -2.60
CA LYS A 215 22.05 -3.06 -2.36
C LYS A 215 22.21 -4.51 -2.74
N VAL A 216 22.92 -4.77 -3.83
CA VAL A 216 23.27 -6.11 -4.24
C VAL A 216 23.99 -6.72 -3.04
N THR A 217 23.37 -7.69 -2.38
CA THR A 217 23.94 -8.37 -1.21
C THR A 217 24.71 -9.60 -1.68
N LEU A 218 25.73 -10.00 -0.93
CA LEU A 218 26.47 -11.23 -1.22
C LEU A 218 25.54 -12.45 -1.37
N ALA A 219 24.51 -12.55 -0.52
CA ALA A 219 23.51 -13.63 -0.58
C ALA A 219 22.72 -13.64 -1.90
N SER A 220 22.32 -12.46 -2.41
CA SER A 220 21.63 -12.36 -3.70
C SER A 220 22.54 -12.72 -4.87
N VAL A 221 23.83 -12.40 -4.79
CA VAL A 221 24.83 -12.72 -5.81
C VAL A 221 25.12 -14.22 -5.83
N MET A 222 25.34 -14.83 -4.67
CA MET A 222 25.56 -16.27 -4.56
C MET A 222 24.38 -17.06 -5.09
N LYS A 223 23.15 -16.65 -4.73
CA LYS A 223 21.93 -17.26 -5.26
C LYS A 223 21.83 -17.14 -6.79
N ALA A 224 22.11 -15.95 -7.36
CA ALA A 224 22.10 -15.76 -8.81
C ALA A 224 23.16 -16.61 -9.53
N ILE A 225 24.34 -16.82 -8.92
CA ILE A 225 25.38 -17.72 -9.44
C ILE A 225 24.92 -19.18 -9.36
N ASP A 226 24.19 -19.56 -8.32
CA ASP A 226 23.70 -20.92 -8.14
C ASP A 226 22.54 -21.27 -9.07
N ASP A 227 21.62 -20.34 -9.28
CA ASP A 227 20.46 -20.48 -10.14
C ASP A 227 20.82 -20.35 -11.63
N ALA A 228 22.02 -19.88 -11.96
CA ALA A 228 22.50 -19.77 -13.34
C ALA A 228 22.70 -21.15 -13.98
N GLN A 229 21.82 -21.49 -14.93
CA GLN A 229 21.88 -22.74 -15.70
C GLN A 229 22.52 -22.59 -17.07
N THR A 230 22.66 -21.37 -17.59
CA THR A 230 23.26 -21.08 -18.89
C THR A 230 24.53 -20.23 -18.74
N ALA A 231 25.40 -20.25 -19.76
CA ALA A 231 26.63 -19.44 -19.76
C ALA A 231 26.33 -17.92 -19.69
N ASP A 232 25.24 -17.48 -20.31
CA ASP A 232 24.79 -16.10 -20.30
C ASP A 232 24.19 -15.69 -18.95
N ALA A 233 23.40 -16.57 -18.32
CA ALA A 233 22.90 -16.35 -16.96
C ALA A 233 24.05 -16.26 -15.94
N LEU A 234 25.09 -17.09 -16.13
CA LEU A 234 26.27 -17.06 -15.29
C LEU A 234 27.03 -15.74 -15.49
N LYS A 235 27.26 -15.32 -16.74
CA LYS A 235 27.91 -14.04 -17.06
C LYS A 235 27.14 -12.85 -16.45
N ALA A 236 25.82 -12.83 -16.54
CA ALA A 236 24.97 -11.82 -15.91
C ALA A 236 25.11 -11.82 -14.37
N ALA A 237 25.18 -13.00 -13.73
CA ALA A 237 25.45 -13.11 -12.29
C ALA A 237 26.84 -12.57 -11.91
N GLY A 238 27.85 -12.76 -12.77
CA GLY A 238 29.19 -12.18 -12.60
C GLY A 238 29.21 -10.65 -12.71
N GLU A 239 28.42 -10.08 -13.62
CA GLU A 239 28.23 -8.62 -13.71
C GLU A 239 27.52 -8.05 -12.48
N ILE A 240 26.54 -8.77 -11.93
CA ILE A 240 25.88 -8.40 -10.67
C ILE A 240 26.88 -8.46 -9.51
N ALA A 241 27.76 -9.47 -9.45
CA ALA A 241 28.82 -9.56 -8.45
C ALA A 241 29.80 -8.37 -8.47
N SER A 242 30.10 -7.82 -9.65
CA SER A 242 30.96 -6.64 -9.80
C SER A 242 30.42 -5.38 -9.14
N LYS A 243 29.11 -5.32 -8.89
CA LYS A 243 28.38 -4.19 -8.29
C LYS A 243 28.36 -4.23 -6.75
N LEU A 244 28.94 -5.26 -6.13
CA LEU A 244 29.14 -5.32 -4.68
C LEU A 244 30.06 -4.16 -4.22
N THR A 245 29.80 -3.59 -3.05
CA THR A 245 30.58 -2.44 -2.54
C THR A 245 31.75 -2.86 -1.63
N ASN A 246 31.72 -4.09 -1.09
CA ASN A 246 32.75 -4.62 -0.20
C ASN A 246 33.71 -5.58 -0.95
N GLU A 247 35.03 -5.36 -0.83
CA GLU A 247 36.06 -6.18 -1.47
C GLU A 247 36.09 -7.63 -0.97
N ASP A 248 35.81 -7.87 0.32
CA ASP A 248 35.76 -9.23 0.87
C ASP A 248 34.57 -10.03 0.31
N GLU A 249 33.45 -9.35 0.08
CA GLU A 249 32.26 -9.96 -0.53
C GLU A 249 32.48 -10.22 -2.02
N LYS A 250 33.16 -9.31 -2.73
CA LYS A 250 33.58 -9.56 -4.12
C LYS A 250 34.50 -10.77 -4.23
N ALA A 251 35.45 -10.93 -3.30
CA ALA A 251 36.35 -12.07 -3.28
C ALA A 251 35.58 -13.39 -3.10
N LYS A 252 34.63 -13.44 -2.16
CA LYS A 252 33.75 -14.60 -1.95
C LYS A 252 32.86 -14.89 -3.16
N ALA A 253 32.27 -13.87 -3.77
CA ALA A 253 31.46 -14.01 -4.98
C ALA A 253 32.29 -14.54 -6.16
N ARG A 254 33.54 -14.06 -6.33
CA ARG A 254 34.47 -14.56 -7.37
C ARG A 254 34.87 -16.02 -7.14
N GLN A 255 35.16 -16.40 -5.90
CA GLN A 255 35.44 -17.81 -5.57
C GLN A 255 34.25 -18.70 -5.87
N HIS A 256 33.03 -18.28 -5.51
CA HIS A 256 31.81 -19.02 -5.79
C HIS A 256 31.53 -19.15 -7.30
N TYR A 257 31.73 -18.06 -8.02
CA TYR A 257 31.64 -18.01 -9.48
C TYR A 257 32.64 -18.97 -10.14
N GLN A 258 33.91 -18.95 -9.71
CA GLN A 258 34.94 -19.85 -10.23
C GLN A 258 34.65 -21.32 -9.89
N ALA A 259 34.13 -21.60 -8.70
CA ALA A 259 33.71 -22.95 -8.31
C ALA A 259 32.57 -23.47 -9.20
N LYS A 260 31.55 -22.63 -9.48
CA LYS A 260 30.46 -22.96 -10.40
C LYS A 260 30.97 -23.20 -11.81
N LEU A 261 31.91 -22.39 -12.29
CA LEU A 261 32.51 -22.50 -13.61
C LEU A 261 33.41 -23.74 -13.74
N ALA A 262 34.13 -24.10 -12.68
CA ALA A 262 34.90 -25.34 -12.59
C ALA A 262 33.98 -26.59 -12.54
N ALA A 263 32.87 -26.52 -11.80
CA ALA A 263 31.87 -27.59 -11.75
C ALA A 263 31.11 -27.76 -13.08
N ALA A 264 30.86 -26.68 -13.81
CA ALA A 264 30.30 -26.73 -15.17
C ALA A 264 31.30 -27.34 -16.16
N LYS A 265 32.61 -27.04 -16.02
CA LYS A 265 33.68 -27.63 -16.82
C LYS A 265 33.95 -29.10 -16.50
N SER A 266 33.77 -29.54 -15.26
CA SER A 266 33.93 -30.96 -14.89
C SER A 266 32.75 -31.83 -15.34
N LYS A 267 31.53 -31.26 -15.43
CA LYS A 267 30.38 -31.91 -16.08
C LYS A 267 30.50 -32.00 -17.61
N GLY A 268 31.38 -31.19 -18.21
CA GLY A 268 31.69 -31.21 -19.65
C GLY A 268 32.92 -32.04 -20.04
N LYS A 269 33.47 -32.88 -19.15
CA LYS A 269 34.61 -33.75 -19.46
C LYS A 269 34.12 -35.21 -19.62
N PRO A 270 34.05 -35.76 -20.85
CA PRO A 270 33.73 -37.18 -21.05
C PRO A 270 34.90 -38.08 -20.60
N PRO A 271 34.64 -39.34 -20.19
CA PRO A 271 35.66 -40.36 -20.02
C PRO A 271 36.33 -40.67 -21.38
N GLN A 272 37.63 -40.95 -21.35
CA GLN A 272 38.35 -41.52 -22.49
C GLN A 272 37.89 -42.96 -22.74
N ASP A 273 37.32 -43.25 -23.91
CA ASP A 273 37.86 -44.23 -24.87
C ASP A 273 36.95 -44.46 -26.10
N GLU A 274 37.63 -44.69 -27.23
CA GLU A 274 37.20 -45.30 -28.51
C GLU A 274 36.21 -44.59 -29.47
N GLN A 275 36.83 -43.92 -30.48
CA GLN A 275 36.60 -44.04 -31.93
C GLN A 275 35.16 -44.14 -32.51
N THR A 276 34.68 -43.07 -33.16
CA THR A 276 34.55 -42.91 -34.64
C THR A 276 33.56 -41.79 -35.05
N GLY A 277 33.94 -40.93 -36.02
CA GLY A 277 33.01 -40.42 -37.07
C GLY A 277 32.32 -39.03 -36.96
N LYS A 278 32.88 -38.02 -37.68
CA LYS A 278 32.25 -36.89 -38.44
C LYS A 278 31.36 -35.79 -37.78
N LYS A 279 31.93 -34.58 -37.66
CA LYS A 279 31.51 -33.17 -38.04
C LYS A 279 30.01 -32.80 -38.26
N PRO A 280 29.62 -31.49 -38.14
CA PRO A 280 29.24 -30.69 -36.96
C PRO A 280 27.73 -30.26 -36.93
N ALA A 281 27.10 -30.13 -35.75
CA ALA A 281 25.76 -29.52 -35.55
C ALA A 281 25.92 -28.04 -35.15
N GLN A 282 25.39 -27.05 -35.89
CA GLN A 282 24.01 -26.55 -36.00
C GLN A 282 23.45 -25.93 -34.70
N ALA A 283 23.01 -24.68 -34.81
CA ALA A 283 22.56 -23.80 -33.75
C ALA A 283 21.36 -24.37 -32.98
N GLU A 284 21.42 -24.32 -31.64
CA GLU A 284 20.35 -24.76 -30.74
C GLU A 284 19.11 -23.88 -30.93
N SER A 285 18.02 -24.50 -31.41
CA SER A 285 16.68 -23.91 -31.49
C SER A 285 16.05 -23.88 -30.10
N VAL A 286 15.59 -22.70 -29.65
CA VAL A 286 14.79 -22.54 -28.43
C VAL A 286 13.45 -23.25 -28.62
N VAL A 287 13.24 -24.37 -27.93
CA VAL A 287 11.96 -25.09 -27.91
C VAL A 287 11.14 -24.55 -26.72
N VAL A 288 9.98 -23.97 -27.00
CA VAL A 288 9.03 -23.48 -26.00
C VAL A 288 7.95 -24.54 -25.78
N THR A 289 7.47 -24.70 -24.55
CA THR A 289 6.43 -25.70 -24.24
C THR A 289 5.03 -25.17 -24.51
N TYR A 290 4.08 -26.07 -24.81
CA TYR A 290 2.67 -25.72 -24.98
C TYR A 290 2.10 -24.91 -23.81
N ALA A 291 2.43 -25.31 -22.57
CA ALA A 291 1.93 -24.67 -21.35
C ALA A 291 2.42 -23.21 -21.21
N GLU A 292 3.65 -22.92 -21.63
CA GLU A 292 4.20 -21.56 -21.59
C GLU A 292 3.49 -20.64 -22.59
N VAL A 293 3.23 -21.13 -23.81
CA VAL A 293 2.53 -20.35 -24.83
C VAL A 293 1.05 -20.16 -24.49
N ALA A 294 0.36 -21.21 -24.03
CA ALA A 294 -1.04 -21.13 -23.62
C ALA A 294 -1.24 -20.14 -22.45
N SER A 295 -0.37 -20.22 -21.44
CA SER A 295 -0.39 -19.29 -20.30
C SER A 295 -0.14 -17.84 -20.72
N ALA A 296 0.77 -17.61 -21.69
CA ALA A 296 1.02 -16.28 -22.22
C ALA A 296 -0.19 -15.69 -22.95
N ILE A 297 -0.89 -16.49 -23.77
CA ILE A 297 -2.12 -16.08 -24.47
C ILE A 297 -3.22 -15.74 -23.44
N GLU A 298 -3.48 -16.61 -22.46
CA GLU A 298 -4.50 -16.36 -21.42
C GLU A 298 -4.18 -15.12 -20.57
N ALA A 299 -2.91 -14.93 -20.19
CA ALA A 299 -2.49 -13.79 -19.40
C ALA A 299 -2.59 -12.45 -20.17
N ALA A 300 -2.36 -12.47 -21.49
CA ALA A 300 -2.55 -11.30 -22.34
C ALA A 300 -4.03 -11.00 -22.57
N GLU A 301 -4.85 -12.04 -22.77
CA GLU A 301 -6.31 -11.91 -22.92
C GLU A 301 -6.96 -11.29 -21.66
N ARG A 302 -6.56 -11.73 -20.46
CA ARG A 302 -7.06 -11.14 -19.19
C ARG A 302 -6.72 -9.66 -19.04
N ARG A 303 -5.61 -9.22 -19.64
CA ARG A 303 -5.15 -7.83 -19.62
C ARG A 303 -5.69 -6.98 -20.76
N ILE A 304 -6.50 -7.56 -21.65
CA ILE A 304 -7.02 -6.90 -22.87
C ILE A 304 -5.84 -6.32 -23.69
N ASP A 305 -4.73 -7.07 -23.76
CA ASP A 305 -3.49 -6.65 -24.40
C ASP A 305 -3.34 -7.33 -25.77
N SER A 306 -3.74 -6.62 -26.83
CA SER A 306 -3.68 -7.13 -28.21
C SER A 306 -2.24 -7.36 -28.68
N GLU A 307 -1.28 -6.53 -28.26
CA GLU A 307 0.13 -6.70 -28.60
C GLU A 307 0.72 -7.92 -27.88
N GLY A 308 0.32 -8.14 -26.62
CA GLY A 308 0.69 -9.33 -25.84
C GLY A 308 0.17 -10.63 -26.44
N ILE A 309 -1.06 -10.65 -26.95
CA ILE A 309 -1.63 -11.82 -27.64
C ILE A 309 -0.87 -12.11 -28.95
N ALA A 310 -0.53 -11.06 -29.72
CA ALA A 310 0.26 -11.19 -30.94
C ALA A 310 1.69 -11.71 -30.65
N ALA A 311 2.34 -11.18 -29.61
CA ALA A 311 3.67 -11.63 -29.20
C ALA A 311 3.67 -13.10 -28.72
N ALA A 312 2.60 -13.56 -28.09
CA ALA A 312 2.44 -14.98 -27.72
C ALA A 312 2.23 -15.87 -28.96
N ALA A 313 1.60 -15.36 -30.02
CA ALA A 313 1.43 -16.09 -31.28
C ALA A 313 2.79 -16.39 -31.97
N ASP A 314 3.75 -15.46 -31.90
CA ASP A 314 5.10 -15.66 -32.42
C ASP A 314 5.85 -16.82 -31.74
N LEU A 315 5.46 -17.20 -30.51
CA LEU A 315 6.04 -18.32 -29.78
C LEU A 315 5.46 -19.68 -30.21
N ILE A 316 4.30 -19.72 -30.88
CA ILE A 316 3.66 -20.96 -31.34
C ILE A 316 4.58 -21.73 -32.28
N GLN A 317 5.29 -21.05 -33.19
CA GLN A 317 6.20 -21.70 -34.14
C GLN A 317 7.37 -22.46 -33.46
N HIS A 318 7.67 -22.13 -32.19
CA HIS A 318 8.76 -22.70 -31.40
C HIS A 318 8.32 -23.92 -30.57
N VAL A 319 7.04 -24.31 -30.64
CA VAL A 319 6.52 -25.53 -30.00
C VAL A 319 6.81 -26.73 -30.89
N ALA A 320 7.44 -27.76 -30.33
CA ALA A 320 7.93 -28.92 -31.10
C ALA A 320 6.80 -29.72 -31.78
N ASP A 321 5.68 -29.92 -31.10
CA ASP A 321 4.57 -30.77 -31.56
C ASP A 321 3.59 -30.02 -32.50
N GLU A 322 3.30 -30.60 -33.67
CA GLU A 322 2.41 -29.97 -34.67
C GLU A 322 0.95 -29.88 -34.23
N GLN A 323 0.47 -30.86 -33.46
CA GLN A 323 -0.90 -30.86 -32.96
C GLN A 323 -1.07 -29.79 -31.87
N GLN A 324 -0.07 -29.65 -30.99
CA GLN A 324 -0.01 -28.55 -30.02
C GLN A 324 0.02 -27.16 -30.68
N ARG A 325 0.73 -27.01 -31.81
CA ARG A 325 0.71 -25.75 -32.58
C ARG A 325 -0.67 -25.42 -33.13
N LYS A 326 -1.41 -26.42 -33.65
CA LYS A 326 -2.78 -26.24 -34.14
C LYS A 326 -3.74 -25.84 -33.02
N GLU A 327 -3.62 -26.47 -31.85
CA GLU A 327 -4.40 -26.12 -30.67
C GLU A 327 -4.13 -24.69 -30.19
N LEU A 328 -2.84 -24.29 -30.10
CA LEU A 328 -2.46 -22.92 -29.73
C LEU A 328 -2.91 -21.87 -30.75
N THR A 329 -2.89 -22.21 -32.04
CA THR A 329 -3.40 -21.32 -33.10
C THR A 329 -4.91 -21.08 -32.91
N GLY A 330 -5.67 -22.14 -32.59
CA GLY A 330 -7.10 -22.01 -32.25
C GLY A 330 -7.35 -21.19 -30.98
N LEU A 331 -6.50 -21.32 -29.95
CA LEU A 331 -6.59 -20.49 -28.75
C LEU A 331 -6.32 -19.01 -29.05
N TYR A 332 -5.32 -18.71 -29.88
CA TYR A 332 -5.02 -17.37 -30.34
C TYR A 332 -6.19 -16.75 -31.13
N GLU A 333 -6.74 -17.47 -32.12
CA GLU A 333 -7.88 -16.98 -32.92
C GLU A 333 -9.10 -16.70 -32.05
N ALA A 334 -9.39 -17.59 -31.09
CA ALA A 334 -10.50 -17.41 -30.17
C ALA A 334 -10.29 -16.22 -29.21
N ALA A 335 -9.05 -15.99 -28.75
CA ALA A 335 -8.70 -14.84 -27.92
C ALA A 335 -8.83 -13.53 -28.70
N MET A 336 -8.38 -13.47 -29.95
CA MET A 336 -8.52 -12.31 -30.82
C MET A 336 -9.99 -11.98 -31.16
N HIS A 337 -10.82 -13.01 -31.40
CA HIS A 337 -12.26 -12.80 -31.61
C HIS A 337 -12.94 -12.19 -30.39
N ARG A 338 -12.67 -12.73 -29.18
CA ARG A 338 -13.24 -12.22 -27.93
C ARG A 338 -12.79 -10.78 -27.62
N LEU A 339 -11.58 -10.41 -28.02
CA LEU A 339 -11.05 -9.06 -27.84
C LEU A 339 -11.68 -8.07 -28.84
N GLY A 340 -11.93 -8.51 -30.08
CA GLY A 340 -12.66 -7.74 -31.09
C GLY A 340 -14.12 -7.46 -30.73
N ASP A 341 -14.84 -8.47 -30.21
CA ASP A 341 -16.23 -8.29 -29.76
C ASP A 341 -16.34 -7.27 -28.61
N ARG A 342 -15.38 -7.28 -27.68
CA ARG A 342 -15.36 -6.36 -26.52
C ARG A 342 -15.02 -4.92 -26.91
N GLN A 343 -14.15 -4.71 -27.91
CA GLN A 343 -13.84 -3.37 -28.41
C GLN A 343 -14.99 -2.77 -29.23
N GLY A 344 -15.81 -3.61 -29.89
CA GLY A 344 -16.99 -3.16 -30.64
C GLY A 344 -18.16 -2.67 -29.76
N ASP A 345 -18.31 -3.23 -28.56
CA ASP A 345 -19.34 -2.80 -27.60
C ASP A 345 -19.01 -1.44 -26.95
N ASP A 346 -17.72 -1.12 -26.74
CA ASP A 346 -17.28 0.16 -26.18
C ASP A 346 -17.46 1.35 -27.16
N GLU A 347 -17.32 1.14 -28.47
CA GLU A 347 -17.56 2.19 -29.48
C GLU A 347 -19.04 2.52 -29.67
N GLN A 348 -19.95 1.56 -29.50
CA GLN A 348 -21.40 1.81 -29.58
C GLN A 348 -21.98 2.45 -28.30
N GLY A 349 -21.33 2.24 -27.14
CA GLY A 349 -21.71 2.89 -25.88
C GLY A 349 -21.29 4.37 -25.76
N ALA A 350 -20.33 4.83 -26.58
CA ALA A 350 -19.81 6.20 -26.53
C ALA A 350 -20.57 7.22 -27.42
N THR A 351 -21.58 6.77 -28.18
CA THR A 351 -22.38 7.62 -29.09
C THR A 351 -23.88 7.68 -28.79
N ALA A 352 -24.30 7.25 -27.59
CA ALA A 352 -25.69 7.33 -27.13
C ALA A 352 -25.91 8.42 -26.08
#